data_AF-A0A5C4YFR0-F1
#
_entry.id   AF-A0A5C4YFR0-F1
#
_cell.length_a   1.000
_cell.length_b   1.000
_cell.length_c   1.000
_cell.angle_alpha   90.00
_cell.angle_beta   90.00
_cell.angle_gamma   90.00
#
_symmetry.space_group_name_H-M   'P 1'
#
loop_
_entity.id
_entity.type
_entity.pdbx_description
1 polymer ?
#
loop_
_entity_poly.entity_id
_entity_poly.type
_entity_poly.pdbx_seq_one_letter_code
_entity_poly.pdbx_strand_id
1 'polypeptide(L)'
;MKENPSFLKEQIITYLGNKRALLSFLNKGFKVAKKELGKDKFSFCDIFSGSGVVSRFAKAHASYIVANDLEDYSKLINECYLANKDKDLLQNIKKYYKNLIQNLDFQKGFISELYAPKDDDDIKKNERVFYTFKNALYLDTIRQKIENEIPKELRHFFIAPLIYEASVHSNTSGVFKGFYKGKDGIGKFGGEAQNALKRIKGEIELKIPIFSNFSCEFEVMQKDANMLAKELDFFDVVYLDPPYNQHPYSSNYFMLNLIANYKKPEEISKISGIPKDWNRSTFNKSKFAQDALFELINDLKARVILLSYNCEGFVKKEIFLKRLSTLGKCRILEQKYNTFRASRNLKNRNIHLHEQLYILVKN
;
A
#
# COMPACT_ATOMS: atom_id res chain seq x y z
N MET A 1 8.26 6.00 -25.60
CA MET A 1 8.06 4.61 -25.10
C MET A 1 6.74 4.55 -24.34
N LYS A 2 5.99 3.44 -24.39
CA LYS A 2 4.77 3.24 -23.57
C LYS A 2 5.09 2.33 -22.39
N GLU A 3 4.44 2.56 -21.25
CA GLU A 3 4.61 1.72 -20.07
C GLU A 3 4.04 0.31 -20.28
N ASN A 4 4.59 -0.67 -19.57
CA ASN A 4 4.05 -2.02 -19.45
C ASN A 4 2.67 -1.97 -18.76
N PRO A 5 1.56 -2.32 -19.44
CA PRO A 5 0.23 -2.23 -18.84
C PRO A 5 0.05 -3.08 -17.57
N SER A 6 0.73 -4.23 -17.49
CA SER A 6 0.67 -5.12 -16.33
C SER A 6 1.37 -4.50 -15.11
N PHE A 7 2.44 -3.72 -15.30
CA PHE A 7 3.18 -3.06 -14.21
C PHE A 7 2.30 -2.13 -13.36
N LEU A 8 1.33 -1.48 -14.01
CA LEU A 8 0.41 -0.53 -13.36
C LEU A 8 -0.92 -1.16 -12.91
N LYS A 9 -1.17 -2.45 -13.22
CA LYS A 9 -2.47 -3.10 -12.97
C LYS A 9 -2.38 -4.34 -12.08
N GLU A 10 -1.31 -5.10 -12.22
CA GLU A 10 -1.05 -6.36 -11.56
C GLU A 10 -0.07 -6.18 -10.40
N GLN A 11 -0.07 -7.15 -9.49
CA GLN A 11 0.82 -7.14 -8.32
C GLN A 11 0.72 -5.87 -7.47
N ILE A 12 -0.50 -5.36 -7.30
CA ILE A 12 -0.85 -4.22 -6.45
C ILE A 12 -1.72 -4.74 -5.31
N ILE A 13 -1.27 -4.54 -4.08
CA ILE A 13 -1.95 -5.02 -2.88
C ILE A 13 -3.38 -4.50 -2.77
N THR A 14 -4.27 -5.29 -2.17
CA THR A 14 -5.58 -4.80 -1.75
C THR A 14 -5.38 -3.76 -0.65
N TYR A 15 -5.67 -2.50 -0.96
CA TYR A 15 -5.31 -1.36 -0.11
C TYR A 15 -6.40 -0.28 -0.17
N LEU A 16 -6.79 0.22 1.00
CA LEU A 16 -7.79 1.25 1.15
C LEU A 16 -7.25 2.54 0.52
N GLY A 17 -8.08 3.20 -0.28
CA GLY A 17 -7.68 4.44 -0.94
C GLY A 17 -6.63 4.27 -2.05
N ASN A 18 -6.36 3.04 -2.53
CA ASN A 18 -5.39 2.86 -3.62
C ASN A 18 -5.78 3.68 -4.86
N LYS A 19 -4.77 4.26 -5.51
CA LYS A 19 -4.97 5.21 -6.61
C LYS A 19 -4.94 4.55 -8.00
N ARG A 20 -4.99 3.22 -8.08
CA ARG A 20 -4.93 2.47 -9.35
C ARG A 20 -6.00 2.92 -10.35
N ALA A 21 -7.24 3.08 -9.90
CA ALA A 21 -8.34 3.55 -10.74
C ALA A 21 -8.30 5.07 -11.02
N LEU A 22 -7.45 5.81 -10.30
CA LEU A 22 -7.31 7.27 -10.39
C LEU A 22 -6.03 7.70 -11.12
N LEU A 23 -5.20 6.78 -11.62
CA LEU A 23 -3.96 7.14 -12.33
C LEU A 23 -4.22 8.06 -13.54
N SER A 24 -5.31 7.86 -14.28
CA SER A 24 -5.70 8.73 -15.40
C SER A 24 -6.06 10.16 -14.94
N PHE A 25 -6.64 10.28 -13.75
CA PHE A 25 -6.95 11.55 -13.11
C PHE A 25 -5.68 12.24 -12.61
N LEU A 26 -4.83 11.52 -11.87
CA LEU A 26 -3.54 12.03 -11.37
C LEU A 26 -2.63 12.48 -12.52
N ASN A 27 -2.67 11.79 -13.67
CA ASN A 27 -1.92 12.20 -14.86
C ASN A 27 -2.27 13.62 -15.33
N LYS A 28 -3.48 14.13 -15.07
CA LYS A 28 -3.82 15.54 -15.34
C LYS A 28 -2.95 16.48 -14.49
N GLY A 29 -2.75 16.16 -13.21
CA GLY A 29 -1.85 16.89 -12.33
C GLY A 29 -0.38 16.81 -12.77
N PHE A 30 0.07 15.64 -13.23
CA PHE A 30 1.42 15.46 -13.76
C PHE A 30 1.64 16.29 -15.03
N LYS A 31 0.70 16.29 -15.98
CA LYS A 31 0.77 17.13 -17.20
C LYS A 31 0.85 18.61 -16.86
N VAL A 32 0.06 19.00 -15.87
CA VAL A 32 0.04 20.35 -15.35
C VAL A 32 1.41 20.71 -14.74
N ALA A 33 1.99 19.85 -13.90
CA ALA A 33 3.32 20.07 -13.33
C ALA A 33 4.40 20.19 -14.41
N LYS A 34 4.39 19.33 -15.43
CA LYS A 34 5.31 19.43 -16.59
C LYS A 34 5.22 20.78 -17.28
N LYS A 35 4.01 21.30 -17.48
CA LYS A 35 3.80 22.62 -18.09
C LYS A 35 4.36 23.74 -17.23
N GLU A 36 4.12 23.72 -15.91
CA GLU A 36 4.65 24.73 -14.99
C GLU A 36 6.19 24.71 -14.92
N LEU A 37 6.78 23.52 -15.00
CA LEU A 37 8.22 23.33 -14.90
C LEU A 37 8.94 23.54 -16.24
N GLY A 38 8.22 23.48 -17.36
CA GLY A 38 8.83 23.46 -18.70
C GLY A 38 9.69 22.22 -18.97
N LYS A 39 9.40 21.10 -18.29
CA LYS A 39 10.19 19.85 -18.37
C LYS A 39 9.31 18.64 -18.64
N ASP A 40 9.83 17.70 -19.44
CA ASP A 40 9.16 16.42 -19.70
C ASP A 40 9.34 15.40 -18.57
N LYS A 41 10.46 15.48 -17.85
CA LYS A 41 10.75 14.67 -16.66
C LYS A 41 11.12 15.58 -15.49
N PHE A 42 10.77 15.15 -14.27
CA PHE A 42 11.01 15.92 -13.04
C PHE A 42 11.48 15.03 -11.89
N SER A 43 12.14 15.60 -10.88
CA SER A 43 12.33 14.88 -9.61
C SER A 43 10.98 14.77 -8.88
N PHE A 44 10.68 13.57 -8.39
CA PHE A 44 9.38 13.24 -7.80
C PHE A 44 9.55 12.63 -6.40
N CYS A 45 8.77 13.09 -5.42
CA CYS A 45 8.71 12.48 -4.10
C CYS A 45 7.28 12.10 -3.73
N ASP A 46 7.05 10.83 -3.41
CA ASP A 46 5.79 10.28 -2.92
C ASP A 46 5.90 10.05 -1.40
N ILE A 47 5.36 10.98 -0.62
CA ILE A 47 5.56 11.00 0.85
C ILE A 47 4.77 9.87 1.56
N PHE A 48 3.67 9.42 0.95
CA PHE A 48 2.72 8.44 1.48
C PHE A 48 2.48 7.33 0.45
N SER A 49 3.54 6.64 0.05
CA SER A 49 3.56 5.77 -1.11
C SER A 49 2.65 4.53 -0.98
N GLY A 50 2.42 4.02 0.23
CA GLY A 50 1.53 2.89 0.53
C GLY A 50 1.72 1.69 -0.41
N SER A 51 0.74 1.45 -1.30
CA SER A 51 0.84 0.36 -2.29
C SER A 51 1.91 0.56 -3.39
N GLY A 52 2.55 1.73 -3.44
CA GLY A 52 3.53 2.14 -4.44
C GLY A 52 2.96 2.49 -5.82
N VAL A 53 1.64 2.41 -6.04
CA VAL A 53 1.05 2.54 -7.38
C VAL A 53 1.29 3.90 -8.04
N VAL A 54 1.32 4.99 -7.26
CA VAL A 54 1.60 6.34 -7.79
C VAL A 54 3.09 6.49 -8.09
N SER A 55 3.97 6.04 -7.19
CA SER A 55 5.41 5.94 -7.44
C SER A 55 5.75 5.11 -8.69
N ARG A 56 5.10 3.94 -8.89
CA ARG A 56 5.23 3.14 -10.12
C ARG A 56 4.80 3.94 -11.35
N PHE A 57 3.64 4.60 -11.29
CA PHE A 57 3.16 5.45 -12.38
C PHE A 57 4.15 6.58 -12.70
N ALA A 58 4.80 7.16 -11.68
CA ALA A 58 5.76 8.23 -11.84
C ALA A 58 7.03 7.82 -12.61
N LYS A 59 7.37 6.52 -12.73
CA LYS A 59 8.56 6.07 -13.51
C LYS A 59 8.56 6.57 -14.97
N ALA A 60 7.39 6.71 -15.58
CA ALA A 60 7.27 7.24 -16.94
C ALA A 60 7.42 8.78 -17.03
N HIS A 61 7.40 9.48 -15.89
CA HIS A 61 7.35 10.94 -15.79
C HIS A 61 8.49 11.54 -14.99
N ALA A 62 9.27 10.74 -14.27
CA ALA A 62 10.30 11.22 -13.37
C ALA A 62 11.72 10.97 -13.91
N SER A 63 12.64 11.81 -13.48
CA SER A 63 14.11 11.60 -13.61
C SER A 63 14.70 10.96 -12.36
N TYR A 64 14.11 11.24 -11.20
CA TYR A 64 14.47 10.69 -9.89
C TYR A 64 13.20 10.51 -9.05
N ILE A 65 13.08 9.42 -8.28
CA ILE A 65 11.93 9.13 -7.42
C ILE A 65 12.38 8.87 -5.98
N VAL A 66 11.79 9.58 -5.01
CA VAL A 66 11.80 9.14 -3.62
C VAL A 66 10.41 8.61 -3.26
N ALA A 67 10.32 7.39 -2.76
CA ALA A 67 9.08 6.84 -2.21
C ALA A 67 9.26 6.64 -0.70
N ASN A 68 8.34 7.21 0.09
CA ASN A 68 8.34 7.10 1.55
C ASN A 68 7.03 6.49 2.05
N ASP A 69 7.11 5.73 3.14
CA ASP A 69 5.95 5.35 3.94
C ASP A 69 6.41 4.96 5.35
N LEU A 70 5.49 4.80 6.30
CA LEU A 70 5.81 4.32 7.64
C LEU A 70 5.99 2.79 7.69
N GLU A 71 5.28 2.05 6.83
CA GLU A 71 5.12 0.60 7.00
C GLU A 71 6.20 -0.23 6.26
N ASP A 72 6.65 -1.32 6.89
CA ASP A 72 7.69 -2.20 6.34
C ASP A 72 7.26 -2.85 5.03
N TYR A 73 6.00 -3.29 4.93
CA TYR A 73 5.50 -3.84 3.67
C TYR A 73 5.56 -2.83 2.53
N SER A 74 5.32 -1.54 2.82
CA SER A 74 5.33 -0.49 1.80
C SER A 74 6.75 -0.25 1.30
N LYS A 75 7.73 -0.22 2.22
CA LYS A 75 9.15 -0.14 1.87
C LYS A 75 9.56 -1.26 0.92
N LEU A 76 9.34 -2.53 1.30
CA LEU A 76 9.72 -3.68 0.47
C LEU A 76 9.02 -3.69 -0.90
N ILE A 77 7.75 -3.26 -0.95
CA ILE A 77 7.00 -3.11 -2.21
C ILE A 77 7.67 -2.05 -3.09
N ASN A 78 7.95 -0.86 -2.56
CA ASN A 78 8.56 0.20 -3.36
C ASN A 78 9.98 -0.18 -3.81
N GLU A 79 10.78 -0.84 -2.96
CA GLU A 79 12.12 -1.34 -3.33
C GLU A 79 12.04 -2.31 -4.52
N CYS A 80 11.11 -3.27 -4.46
CA CYS A 80 10.90 -4.26 -5.52
C CYS A 80 10.44 -3.64 -6.84
N TYR A 81 9.38 -2.82 -6.80
CA TYR A 81 8.71 -2.40 -8.03
C TYR A 81 9.28 -1.11 -8.63
N LEU A 82 10.04 -0.32 -7.87
CA LEU A 82 10.79 0.81 -8.43
C LEU A 82 12.14 0.40 -9.01
N ALA A 83 12.65 -0.79 -8.67
CA ALA A 83 13.86 -1.36 -9.27
C ALA A 83 13.85 -1.26 -10.80
N ASN A 84 15.01 -0.93 -11.35
CA ASN A 84 15.19 -0.86 -12.80
C ASN A 84 15.38 -2.26 -13.36
N LYS A 85 14.74 -2.51 -14.51
CA LYS A 85 14.86 -3.79 -15.18
C LYS A 85 16.28 -3.95 -15.69
N ASP A 86 16.97 -4.94 -15.17
CA ASP A 86 18.30 -5.35 -15.58
C ASP A 86 18.32 -6.85 -15.95
N LYS A 87 19.20 -7.24 -16.89
CA LYS A 87 19.25 -8.63 -17.39
C LYS A 87 19.79 -9.59 -16.33
N ASP A 88 20.86 -9.21 -15.63
CA ASP A 88 21.52 -10.05 -14.65
C ASP A 88 20.64 -10.17 -13.40
N LEU A 89 20.01 -9.07 -12.99
CA LEU A 89 18.99 -9.09 -11.95
C LEU A 89 17.85 -10.07 -12.28
N LEU A 90 17.31 -10.00 -13.50
CA LEU A 90 16.22 -10.89 -13.90
C LEU A 90 16.64 -12.36 -13.94
N GLN A 91 17.87 -12.65 -14.37
CA GLN A 91 18.42 -14.01 -14.36
C GLN A 91 18.57 -14.53 -12.93
N ASN A 92 19.10 -13.71 -12.02
CA ASN A 92 19.20 -14.04 -10.60
C ASN A 92 17.83 -14.31 -9.98
N ILE A 93 16.85 -13.42 -10.21
CA ILE A 93 15.48 -13.61 -9.71
C ILE A 93 14.90 -14.93 -10.21
N LYS A 94 15.05 -15.26 -11.50
CA LYS A 94 14.55 -16.53 -12.06
C LYS A 94 15.24 -17.76 -11.47
N LYS A 95 16.56 -17.70 -11.26
CA LYS A 95 17.34 -18.79 -10.64
C LYS A 95 16.85 -19.07 -9.23
N TYR A 96 16.78 -18.03 -8.40
CA TYR A 96 16.34 -18.14 -7.02
C TYR A 96 14.86 -18.50 -6.91
N TYR A 97 14.00 -17.94 -7.77
CA TYR A 97 12.59 -18.31 -7.87
C TYR A 97 12.43 -19.81 -8.06
N LYS A 98 13.14 -20.40 -9.04
CA LYS A 98 13.11 -21.84 -9.30
C LYS A 98 13.50 -22.65 -8.06
N ASN A 99 14.52 -22.24 -7.32
CA ASN A 99 14.94 -22.91 -6.09
C ASN A 99 13.87 -22.80 -4.99
N LEU A 100 13.28 -21.61 -4.82
CA LEU A 100 12.26 -21.38 -3.80
C LEU A 100 11.01 -22.24 -3.99
N ILE A 101 10.60 -22.50 -5.24
CA ILE A 101 9.37 -23.27 -5.53
C ILE A 101 9.62 -24.76 -5.76
N GLN A 102 10.87 -25.19 -5.83
CA GLN A 102 11.21 -26.60 -6.07
C GLN A 102 11.12 -27.39 -4.76
N ASN A 103 10.49 -28.57 -4.82
CA ASN A 103 10.36 -29.51 -3.69
C ASN A 103 9.83 -28.83 -2.41
N LEU A 104 8.70 -28.14 -2.51
CA LEU A 104 8.07 -27.49 -1.36
C LEU A 104 7.59 -28.54 -0.35
N ASP A 105 8.35 -28.68 0.73
CA ASP A 105 7.88 -29.34 1.95
C ASP A 105 7.27 -28.29 2.88
N PHE A 106 5.97 -28.40 3.14
CA PHE A 106 5.24 -27.37 3.87
C PHE A 106 5.59 -27.37 5.35
N GLN A 107 6.22 -26.28 5.78
CA GLN A 107 6.59 -26.04 7.17
C GLN A 107 5.55 -25.17 7.87
N LYS A 108 5.30 -25.50 9.13
CA LYS A 108 4.51 -24.65 10.03
C LYS A 108 5.34 -23.45 10.48
N GLY A 109 4.64 -22.39 10.82
CA GLY A 109 5.21 -21.19 11.41
C GLY A 109 4.10 -20.37 12.05
N PHE A 110 4.42 -19.15 12.47
CA PHE A 110 3.46 -18.35 13.24
C PHE A 110 2.25 -17.91 12.41
N ILE A 111 2.34 -17.88 11.06
CA ILE A 111 1.21 -17.49 10.22
C ILE A 111 0.12 -18.57 10.28
N SER A 112 0.49 -19.82 10.04
CA SER A 112 -0.39 -20.98 10.15
C SER A 112 -0.87 -21.25 11.57
N GLU A 113 -0.05 -20.96 12.59
CA GLU A 113 -0.44 -21.10 13.99
C GLU A 113 -1.46 -20.04 14.47
N LEU A 114 -1.28 -18.78 14.06
CA LEU A 114 -2.00 -17.66 14.66
C LEU A 114 -3.13 -17.10 13.80
N TYR A 115 -3.09 -17.31 12.48
CA TYR A 115 -3.93 -16.60 11.51
C TYR A 115 -4.69 -17.50 10.52
N ALA A 116 -4.61 -18.82 10.69
CA ALA A 116 -5.42 -19.82 9.98
C ALA A 116 -6.12 -20.76 10.97
N PRO A 117 -7.25 -21.39 10.58
CA PRO A 117 -7.84 -22.47 11.36
C PRO A 117 -6.95 -23.73 11.27
N LYS A 118 -7.12 -24.65 12.23
CA LYS A 118 -6.42 -25.95 12.18
C LYS A 118 -7.01 -26.88 11.12
N ASP A 119 -8.32 -26.76 10.90
CA ASP A 119 -9.09 -27.49 9.90
C ASP A 119 -9.99 -26.48 9.17
N ASP A 120 -9.86 -26.40 7.85
CA ASP A 120 -10.63 -25.44 7.02
C ASP A 120 -12.12 -25.81 6.95
N ASP A 121 -12.48 -27.08 7.18
CA ASP A 121 -13.85 -27.60 7.11
C ASP A 121 -14.50 -27.72 8.50
N ASP A 122 -13.71 -27.66 9.59
CA ASP A 122 -14.19 -27.72 10.98
C ASP A 122 -13.60 -26.60 11.87
N ILE A 123 -13.84 -25.35 11.46
CA ILE A 123 -13.35 -24.15 12.12
C ILE A 123 -13.94 -24.02 13.54
N LYS A 124 -13.07 -23.83 14.54
CA LYS A 124 -13.47 -23.71 15.94
C LYS A 124 -13.63 -22.26 16.40
N LYS A 125 -14.38 -22.10 17.50
CA LYS A 125 -14.52 -20.81 18.18
C LYS A 125 -13.15 -20.31 18.65
N ASN A 126 -12.89 -19.03 18.42
CA ASN A 126 -11.61 -18.32 18.69
C ASN A 126 -10.47 -18.59 17.70
N GLU A 127 -10.65 -19.44 16.70
CA GLU A 127 -9.67 -19.53 15.61
C GLU A 127 -9.76 -18.31 14.69
N ARG A 128 -8.60 -17.87 14.19
CA ARG A 128 -8.53 -16.80 13.20
C ARG A 128 -8.54 -17.42 11.83
N VAL A 129 -9.36 -16.86 10.95
CA VAL A 129 -9.59 -17.42 9.63
C VAL A 129 -9.26 -16.35 8.60
N PHE A 130 -8.00 -15.90 8.56
CA PHE A 130 -7.54 -14.97 7.53
C PHE A 130 -7.13 -15.70 6.26
N TYR A 131 -6.53 -16.87 6.41
CA TYR A 131 -6.05 -17.73 5.34
C TYR A 131 -6.63 -19.13 5.50
N THR A 132 -6.68 -19.88 4.40
CA THR A 132 -6.78 -21.35 4.47
C THR A 132 -5.53 -21.89 5.14
N PHE A 133 -5.63 -23.05 5.77
CA PHE A 133 -4.49 -23.68 6.43
C PHE A 133 -3.33 -23.91 5.44
N LYS A 134 -3.64 -24.38 4.23
CA LYS A 134 -2.65 -24.56 3.14
C LYS A 134 -1.96 -23.25 2.74
N ASN A 135 -2.70 -22.15 2.57
CA ASN A 135 -2.10 -20.86 2.22
C ASN A 135 -1.21 -20.32 3.33
N ALA A 136 -1.59 -20.53 4.59
CA ALA A 136 -0.77 -20.11 5.71
C ALA A 136 0.53 -20.92 5.83
N LEU A 137 0.48 -22.24 5.61
CA LEU A 137 1.67 -23.09 5.50
C LEU A 137 2.58 -22.64 4.36
N TYR A 138 2.00 -22.32 3.19
CA TYR A 138 2.76 -21.82 2.05
C TYR A 138 3.49 -20.51 2.39
N LEU A 139 2.80 -19.56 3.03
CA LEU A 139 3.38 -18.29 3.46
C LEU A 139 4.53 -18.50 4.45
N ASP A 140 4.35 -19.37 5.44
CA ASP A 140 5.40 -19.72 6.39
C ASP A 140 6.61 -20.35 5.70
N THR A 141 6.37 -21.37 4.86
CA THR A 141 7.41 -22.11 4.12
C THR A 141 8.23 -21.18 3.23
N ILE A 142 7.57 -20.38 2.39
CA ILE A 142 8.28 -19.47 1.48
C ILE A 142 9.01 -18.38 2.26
N ARG A 143 8.46 -17.84 3.35
CA ARG A 143 9.18 -16.82 4.12
C ARG A 143 10.42 -17.38 4.80
N GLN A 144 10.37 -18.60 5.35
CA GLN A 144 11.53 -19.28 5.92
C GLN A 144 12.61 -19.55 4.84
N LYS A 145 12.20 -20.05 3.67
CA LYS A 145 13.14 -20.26 2.55
C LYS A 145 13.76 -18.95 2.05
N ILE A 146 12.97 -17.87 1.92
CA ILE A 146 13.52 -16.55 1.55
C ILE A 146 14.57 -16.08 2.55
N GLU A 147 14.34 -16.29 3.85
CA GLU A 147 15.30 -15.88 4.88
C GLU A 147 16.61 -16.67 4.78
N ASN A 148 16.53 -17.98 4.53
CA ASN A 148 17.70 -18.87 4.57
C ASN A 148 18.47 -18.95 3.24
N GLU A 149 17.78 -18.82 2.10
CA GLU A 149 18.34 -19.15 0.78
C GLU A 149 18.61 -17.92 -0.10
N ILE A 150 18.04 -16.76 0.24
CA ILE A 150 18.08 -15.56 -0.61
C ILE A 150 18.96 -14.48 0.03
N PRO A 151 19.96 -13.94 -0.71
CA PRO A 151 20.75 -12.80 -0.27
C PRO A 151 19.86 -11.61 0.12
N LYS A 152 20.21 -10.92 1.19
CA LYS A 152 19.38 -9.89 1.83
C LYS A 152 18.92 -8.82 0.83
N GLU A 153 19.82 -8.40 -0.05
CA GLU A 153 19.62 -7.42 -1.11
C GLU A 153 18.64 -7.87 -2.21
N LEU A 154 18.33 -9.16 -2.33
CA LEU A 154 17.37 -9.69 -3.29
C LEU A 154 16.03 -10.08 -2.68
N ARG A 155 15.93 -10.17 -1.34
CA ARG A 155 14.73 -10.70 -0.67
C ARG A 155 13.45 -9.93 -1.01
N HIS A 156 13.53 -8.61 -1.17
CA HIS A 156 12.37 -7.78 -1.48
C HIS A 156 11.70 -8.16 -2.82
N PHE A 157 12.45 -8.69 -3.79
CA PHE A 157 11.90 -9.21 -5.05
C PHE A 157 11.03 -10.47 -4.89
N PHE A 158 11.07 -11.14 -3.75
CA PHE A 158 10.25 -12.32 -3.46
C PHE A 158 9.20 -12.01 -2.39
N ILE A 159 9.55 -11.20 -1.39
CA ILE A 159 8.61 -10.82 -0.32
C ILE A 159 7.49 -9.93 -0.88
N ALA A 160 7.78 -8.96 -1.75
CA ALA A 160 6.75 -8.05 -2.24
C ALA A 160 5.68 -8.75 -3.11
N PRO A 161 6.01 -9.65 -4.06
CA PRO A 161 5.01 -10.48 -4.73
C PRO A 161 4.24 -11.40 -3.77
N LEU A 162 4.89 -11.96 -2.74
CA LEU A 162 4.23 -12.81 -1.75
C LEU A 162 3.20 -12.01 -0.91
N ILE A 163 3.56 -10.79 -0.50
CA ILE A 163 2.65 -9.85 0.19
C ILE A 163 1.46 -9.51 -0.71
N TYR A 164 1.67 -9.34 -2.02
CA TYR A 164 0.58 -9.15 -2.97
C TYR A 164 -0.40 -10.33 -2.95
N GLU A 165 0.07 -11.56 -3.11
CA GLU A 165 -0.80 -12.74 -3.08
C GLU A 165 -1.53 -12.89 -1.74
N ALA A 166 -0.82 -12.67 -0.63
CA ALA A 166 -1.41 -12.69 0.71
C ALA A 166 -2.50 -11.63 0.90
N SER A 167 -2.40 -10.49 0.22
CA SER A 167 -3.43 -9.45 0.23
C SER A 167 -4.66 -9.81 -0.61
N VAL A 168 -4.48 -10.64 -1.65
CA VAL A 168 -5.55 -11.06 -2.57
C VAL A 168 -6.30 -12.27 -2.03
N HIS A 169 -5.59 -13.28 -1.54
CA HIS A 169 -6.12 -14.55 -1.07
C HIS A 169 -6.35 -14.55 0.44
N SER A 170 -7.09 -13.55 0.92
CA SER A 170 -7.46 -13.40 2.32
C SER A 170 -8.97 -13.33 2.54
N ASN A 171 -9.43 -13.88 3.67
CA ASN A 171 -10.82 -13.90 4.11
C ASN A 171 -11.25 -12.57 4.74
N THR A 172 -11.03 -11.48 4.02
CA THR A 172 -11.31 -10.12 4.48
C THR A 172 -12.10 -9.34 3.42
N SER A 173 -12.61 -8.18 3.82
CA SER A 173 -13.18 -7.18 2.92
C SER A 173 -12.14 -6.21 2.34
N GLY A 174 -10.85 -6.58 2.39
CA GLY A 174 -9.73 -5.75 1.94
C GLY A 174 -8.99 -4.98 3.05
N VAL A 175 -9.31 -5.26 4.31
CA VAL A 175 -8.57 -4.82 5.50
C VAL A 175 -8.44 -5.99 6.47
N PHE A 176 -7.29 -6.15 7.11
CA PHE A 176 -7.00 -7.24 8.05
C PHE A 176 -7.52 -6.98 9.48
N LYS A 177 -8.11 -5.81 9.74
CA LYS A 177 -8.68 -5.49 11.07
C LYS A 177 -9.77 -6.48 11.52
N GLY A 178 -10.34 -7.26 10.60
CA GLY A 178 -11.16 -8.43 10.91
C GLY A 178 -11.26 -9.38 9.72
N PHE A 179 -11.73 -10.58 9.99
CA PHE A 179 -12.03 -11.61 8.99
C PHE A 179 -13.53 -11.95 8.99
N TYR A 180 -14.01 -12.59 7.93
CA TYR A 180 -15.41 -12.96 7.82
C TYR A 180 -15.80 -14.07 8.82
N LYS A 181 -17.04 -13.96 9.33
CA LYS A 181 -17.62 -14.85 10.34
C LYS A 181 -19.04 -15.27 9.95
N GLY A 182 -19.49 -16.41 10.46
CA GLY A 182 -20.90 -16.82 10.44
C GLY A 182 -21.76 -16.04 11.42
N LYS A 183 -23.08 -16.25 11.37
CA LYS A 183 -24.04 -15.65 12.33
C LYS A 183 -23.78 -16.05 13.79
N ASP A 184 -23.19 -17.23 13.99
CA ASP A 184 -22.73 -17.77 15.28
C ASP A 184 -21.46 -17.08 15.83
N GLY A 185 -20.83 -16.19 15.06
CA GLY A 185 -19.60 -15.49 15.43
C GLY A 185 -18.33 -16.32 15.27
N ILE A 186 -18.42 -17.53 14.72
CA ILE A 186 -17.29 -18.39 14.37
C ILE A 186 -16.73 -17.93 13.01
N GLY A 187 -15.42 -18.08 12.80
CA GLY A 187 -14.80 -17.75 11.52
C GLY A 187 -15.41 -18.57 10.37
N LYS A 188 -15.65 -17.93 9.23
CA LYS A 188 -16.22 -18.61 8.05
C LYS A 188 -15.70 -17.96 6.79
N PHE A 189 -15.17 -18.75 5.87
CA PHE A 189 -14.69 -18.25 4.58
C PHE A 189 -15.83 -17.62 3.79
N GLY A 190 -15.67 -16.35 3.39
CA GLY A 190 -16.70 -15.60 2.68
C GLY A 190 -17.92 -15.21 3.54
N GLY A 191 -17.88 -15.48 4.85
CA GLY A 191 -18.95 -15.21 5.81
C GLY A 191 -20.16 -16.11 5.61
N GLU A 192 -21.30 -15.70 6.16
CA GLU A 192 -22.56 -16.45 6.07
C GLU A 192 -22.93 -16.81 4.63
N ALA A 193 -22.82 -15.84 3.71
CA ALA A 193 -23.19 -15.97 2.32
C ALA A 193 -22.10 -16.62 1.44
N GLN A 194 -20.94 -16.98 2.00
CA GLN A 194 -19.84 -17.62 1.28
C GLN A 194 -19.42 -16.84 0.02
N ASN A 195 -19.33 -15.51 0.15
CA ASN A 195 -18.99 -14.66 -0.98
C ASN A 195 -17.52 -14.77 -1.36
N ALA A 196 -17.22 -14.68 -2.65
CA ALA A 196 -15.87 -14.62 -3.19
C ALA A 196 -14.94 -15.79 -2.79
N LEU A 197 -15.49 -16.99 -2.52
CA LEU A 197 -14.70 -18.16 -2.15
C LEU A 197 -13.59 -18.49 -3.14
N LYS A 198 -13.83 -18.36 -4.45
CA LYS A 198 -12.79 -18.58 -5.48
C LYS A 198 -11.55 -17.70 -5.25
N ARG A 199 -11.73 -16.46 -4.81
CA ARG A 199 -10.62 -15.58 -4.43
C ARG A 199 -10.06 -15.98 -3.07
N ILE A 200 -10.90 -16.12 -2.06
CA ILE A 200 -10.48 -16.33 -0.66
C ILE A 200 -9.72 -17.65 -0.47
N LYS A 201 -10.20 -18.74 -1.08
CA LYS A 201 -9.61 -20.08 -1.02
C LYS A 201 -8.66 -20.37 -2.19
N GLY A 202 -8.43 -19.40 -3.09
CA GLY A 202 -7.45 -19.55 -4.16
C GLY A 202 -6.05 -19.76 -3.59
N GLU A 203 -5.26 -20.64 -4.20
CA GLU A 203 -3.93 -20.99 -3.72
C GLU A 203 -2.96 -19.82 -3.90
N ILE A 204 -2.20 -19.52 -2.84
CA ILE A 204 -1.11 -18.55 -2.91
C ILE A 204 0.07 -19.21 -3.61
N GLU A 205 0.57 -18.57 -4.67
CA GLU A 205 1.76 -18.99 -5.38
C GLU A 205 2.72 -17.81 -5.55
N LEU A 206 4.01 -18.05 -5.31
CA LEU A 206 5.02 -17.01 -5.47
C LEU A 206 5.08 -16.58 -6.95
N LYS A 207 5.16 -15.27 -7.18
CA LYS A 207 5.25 -14.68 -8.53
C LYS A 207 6.57 -13.95 -8.72
N ILE A 208 7.03 -13.90 -9.96
CA ILE A 208 8.15 -13.04 -10.36
C ILE A 208 7.65 -11.60 -10.48
N PRO A 209 8.40 -10.60 -9.97
CA PRO A 209 8.04 -9.19 -10.11
C PRO A 209 7.85 -8.75 -11.57
N ILE A 210 6.83 -7.93 -11.78
CA ILE A 210 6.63 -7.23 -13.06
C ILE A 210 7.39 -5.90 -13.00
N PHE A 211 8.23 -5.65 -14.00
CA PHE A 211 9.04 -4.43 -14.10
C PHE A 211 8.44 -3.41 -15.08
N SER A 212 8.75 -2.14 -14.83
CA SER A 212 8.49 -1.02 -15.74
C SER A 212 9.32 -1.15 -17.03
N ASN A 213 8.81 -0.57 -18.11
CA ASN A 213 9.57 -0.32 -19.34
C ASN A 213 10.52 0.89 -19.21
N PHE A 214 10.35 1.72 -18.18
CA PHE A 214 11.19 2.88 -17.92
C PHE A 214 12.21 2.58 -16.82
N SER A 215 13.38 3.20 -16.97
CA SER A 215 14.38 3.29 -15.92
C SER A 215 14.41 4.69 -15.33
N CYS A 216 14.53 4.76 -14.02
CA CYS A 216 14.58 5.99 -13.23
C CYS A 216 15.44 5.73 -12.00
N GLU A 217 16.29 6.67 -11.62
CA GLU A 217 16.95 6.58 -10.30
C GLU A 217 15.89 6.68 -9.21
N PHE A 218 16.08 5.94 -8.12
CA PHE A 218 15.11 5.95 -7.03
C PHE A 218 15.75 5.68 -5.68
N GLU A 219 15.07 6.15 -4.64
CA GLU A 219 15.34 5.84 -3.25
C GLU A 219 14.03 5.50 -2.54
N VAL A 220 14.09 4.56 -1.59
CA VAL A 220 12.94 4.20 -0.75
C VAL A 220 13.28 4.51 0.70
N MET A 221 12.50 5.40 1.29
CA MET A 221 12.62 5.82 2.68
C MET A 221 11.51 5.23 3.52
N GLN A 222 11.76 5.13 4.83
CA GLN A 222 10.78 4.67 5.80
C GLN A 222 10.79 5.58 7.02
N LYS A 223 10.17 6.74 6.89
CA LYS A 223 10.18 7.80 7.92
C LYS A 223 8.80 8.41 8.10
N ASP A 224 8.59 9.02 9.27
CA ASP A 224 7.46 9.91 9.47
C ASP A 224 7.51 11.07 8.47
N ALA A 225 6.36 11.39 7.87
CA ALA A 225 6.27 12.37 6.79
C ALA A 225 6.72 13.77 7.22
N ASN A 226 6.36 14.21 8.42
CA ASN A 226 6.73 15.53 8.93
C ASN A 226 8.22 15.61 9.29
N MET A 227 8.80 14.50 9.78
CA MET A 227 10.25 14.42 10.00
C MET A 227 11.01 14.45 8.67
N LEU A 228 10.58 13.62 7.72
CA LEU A 228 11.23 13.51 6.41
C LEU A 228 11.23 14.85 5.66
N ALA A 229 10.12 15.59 5.70
CA ALA A 229 10.02 16.88 5.01
C ALA A 229 11.09 17.89 5.40
N LYS A 230 11.60 17.82 6.63
CA LYS A 230 12.67 18.70 7.14
C LYS A 230 14.05 18.31 6.63
N GLU A 231 14.23 17.04 6.30
CA GLU A 231 15.49 16.46 5.83
C GLU A 231 15.62 16.48 4.31
N LEU A 232 14.50 16.46 3.58
CA LEU A 232 14.52 16.41 2.12
C LEU A 232 15.15 17.67 1.50
N ASP A 233 15.89 17.41 0.43
CA ASP A 233 16.32 18.43 -0.52
C ASP A 233 15.16 18.84 -1.44
N PHE A 234 15.47 19.75 -2.37
CA PHE A 234 14.47 20.28 -3.29
C PHE A 234 13.96 19.22 -4.29
N PHE A 235 12.64 19.14 -4.46
CA PHE A 235 12.00 18.36 -5.51
C PHE A 235 11.20 19.25 -6.48
N ASP A 236 11.23 18.90 -7.77
CA ASP A 236 10.36 19.56 -8.76
C ASP A 236 8.88 19.30 -8.43
N VAL A 237 8.53 18.06 -8.07
CA VAL A 237 7.15 17.64 -7.74
C VAL A 237 7.11 16.77 -6.48
N VAL A 238 6.27 17.12 -5.50
CA VAL A 238 5.94 16.26 -4.36
C VAL A 238 4.47 15.84 -4.44
N TYR A 239 4.20 14.56 -4.23
CA TYR A 239 2.86 13.99 -4.15
C TYR A 239 2.50 13.62 -2.70
N LEU A 240 1.31 14.02 -2.29
CA LEU A 240 0.77 13.77 -0.96
C LEU A 240 -0.57 13.04 -1.06
N ASP A 241 -0.69 11.93 -0.34
CA ASP A 241 -1.93 11.16 -0.18
C ASP A 241 -2.07 10.72 1.30
N PRO A 242 -2.15 11.68 2.24
CA PRO A 242 -2.13 11.38 3.66
C PRO A 242 -3.40 10.62 4.09
N PRO A 243 -3.35 9.88 5.20
CA PRO A 243 -4.55 9.40 5.86
C PRO A 243 -5.55 10.55 6.11
N TYR A 244 -6.80 10.35 5.71
CA TYR A 244 -7.83 11.39 5.77
C TYR A 244 -8.90 11.14 6.84
N ASN A 245 -8.82 10.02 7.57
CA ASN A 245 -9.79 9.61 8.58
C ASN A 245 -9.12 8.82 9.72
N GLN A 246 -9.93 8.35 10.67
CA GLN A 246 -9.48 7.67 11.89
C GLN A 246 -9.02 6.22 11.70
N HIS A 247 -9.04 5.69 10.47
CA HIS A 247 -8.68 4.29 10.19
C HIS A 247 -7.15 4.16 10.06
N PRO A 248 -6.45 3.56 11.05
CA PRO A 248 -5.01 3.49 11.03
C PRO A 248 -4.54 2.38 10.08
N TYR A 249 -3.70 2.74 9.11
CA TYR A 249 -3.20 1.80 8.10
C TYR A 249 -2.37 0.68 8.73
N SER A 250 -1.46 0.99 9.66
CA SER A 250 -0.67 -0.04 10.38
C SER A 250 -1.55 -1.14 11.00
N SER A 251 -2.62 -0.76 11.71
CA SER A 251 -3.55 -1.74 12.31
C SER A 251 -4.46 -2.45 11.29
N ASN A 252 -4.77 -1.80 10.16
CA ASN A 252 -5.61 -2.37 9.11
C ASN A 252 -4.83 -3.32 8.20
N TYR A 253 -3.51 -3.16 8.10
CA TYR A 253 -2.62 -3.91 7.22
C TYR A 253 -1.51 -4.62 7.97
N PHE A 254 -1.65 -4.80 9.30
CA PHE A 254 -0.63 -5.40 10.16
C PHE A 254 -0.14 -6.76 9.63
N MET A 255 -1.02 -7.56 9.03
CA MET A 255 -0.69 -8.86 8.44
C MET A 255 0.41 -8.74 7.38
N LEU A 256 0.39 -7.66 6.61
CA LEU A 256 1.40 -7.42 5.57
C LEU A 256 2.76 -7.11 6.20
N ASN A 257 2.80 -6.38 7.33
CA ASN A 257 4.06 -6.18 8.09
C ASN A 257 4.56 -7.48 8.73
N LEU A 258 3.65 -8.34 9.22
CA LEU A 258 4.03 -9.65 9.75
C LEU A 258 4.67 -10.52 8.66
N ILE A 259 4.15 -10.50 7.44
CA ILE A 259 4.75 -11.20 6.31
C ILE A 259 6.06 -10.53 5.88
N ALA A 260 6.12 -9.20 5.84
CA ALA A 260 7.31 -8.45 5.49
C ALA A 260 8.50 -8.82 6.40
N ASN A 261 8.30 -8.68 7.71
CA ASN A 261 9.35 -8.84 8.72
C ASN A 261 9.54 -10.30 9.14
N TYR A 262 8.54 -11.14 8.92
CA TYR A 262 8.48 -12.54 9.36
C TYR A 262 8.90 -12.74 10.83
N LYS A 263 8.49 -11.82 11.69
CA LYS A 263 8.72 -11.87 13.13
C LYS A 263 7.40 -12.21 13.84
N LYS A 264 7.40 -13.28 14.63
CA LYS A 264 6.25 -13.66 15.47
C LYS A 264 5.98 -12.54 16.49
N PRO A 265 4.77 -11.99 16.56
CA PRO A 265 4.45 -10.94 17.51
C PRO A 265 4.37 -11.48 18.94
N GLU A 266 4.88 -10.73 19.90
CA GLU A 266 4.88 -11.09 21.33
C GLU A 266 3.49 -10.90 21.95
N GLU A 267 2.88 -9.74 21.70
CA GLU A 267 1.56 -9.39 22.21
C GLU A 267 0.60 -9.05 21.08
N ILE A 268 -0.55 -9.73 21.05
CA ILE A 268 -1.55 -9.56 20.00
C ILE A 268 -2.97 -9.35 20.55
N SER A 269 -3.81 -8.67 19.76
CA SER A 269 -5.22 -8.49 20.09
C SER A 269 -6.00 -9.81 20.03
N LYS A 270 -6.99 -9.96 20.92
CA LYS A 270 -7.76 -11.21 21.06
C LYS A 270 -8.45 -11.63 19.77
N ILE A 271 -9.11 -10.71 19.08
CA ILE A 271 -9.95 -11.03 17.91
C ILE A 271 -9.08 -11.25 16.67
N SER A 272 -8.41 -10.21 16.21
CA SER A 272 -7.75 -10.21 14.90
C SER A 272 -6.26 -10.54 14.98
N GLY A 273 -5.68 -10.61 16.18
CA GLY A 273 -4.26 -10.92 16.34
C GLY A 273 -3.37 -9.76 15.91
N ILE A 274 -3.86 -8.52 16.02
CA ILE A 274 -3.10 -7.32 15.68
C ILE A 274 -2.02 -7.14 16.75
N PRO A 275 -0.71 -7.05 16.39
CA PRO A 275 0.37 -6.72 17.33
C PRO A 275 0.06 -5.43 18.08
N LYS A 276 0.48 -5.25 19.34
CA LYS A 276 0.17 -4.03 20.11
C LYS A 276 1.03 -2.81 19.75
N ASP A 277 2.21 -3.05 19.20
CA ASP A 277 3.29 -2.11 18.85
C ASP A 277 3.18 -1.50 17.45
N TRP A 278 1.98 -1.53 16.86
CA TRP A 278 1.71 -0.93 15.54
C TRP A 278 1.84 0.60 15.51
N ASN A 279 2.18 1.15 14.34
CA ASN A 279 2.47 2.58 14.14
C ASN A 279 1.23 3.48 14.25
N ARG A 280 1.31 4.53 15.05
CA ARG A 280 0.22 5.51 15.24
C ARG A 280 0.53 6.83 14.55
N SER A 281 -0.06 7.06 13.38
CA SER A 281 0.11 8.31 12.65
C SER A 281 -0.70 9.47 13.24
N THR A 282 -0.10 10.66 13.29
CA THR A 282 -0.77 11.92 13.65
C THR A 282 -1.90 12.27 12.67
N PHE A 283 -1.76 11.89 11.40
CA PHE A 283 -2.78 12.11 10.35
C PHE A 283 -4.09 11.36 10.60
N ASN A 284 -4.08 10.30 11.42
CA ASN A 284 -5.30 9.58 11.80
C ASN A 284 -6.07 10.23 12.96
N LYS A 285 -5.57 11.33 13.55
CA LYS A 285 -6.20 12.00 14.68
C LYS A 285 -6.83 13.32 14.21
N SER A 286 -8.15 13.42 14.20
CA SER A 286 -8.89 14.59 13.69
C SER A 286 -8.41 15.92 14.28
N LYS A 287 -8.09 15.95 15.58
CA LYS A 287 -7.58 17.13 16.30
C LYS A 287 -6.23 17.64 15.75
N PHE A 288 -5.39 16.77 15.22
CA PHE A 288 -4.00 17.10 14.86
C PHE A 288 -3.74 17.03 13.34
N ALA A 289 -4.54 16.27 12.60
CA ALA A 289 -4.30 15.97 11.19
C ALA A 289 -4.21 17.21 10.31
N GLN A 290 -5.02 18.23 10.60
CA GLN A 290 -5.01 19.48 9.84
C GLN A 290 -3.68 20.21 9.99
N ASP A 291 -3.26 20.46 11.23
CA ASP A 291 -2.06 21.26 11.49
C ASP A 291 -0.80 20.52 11.05
N ALA A 292 -0.73 19.20 11.29
CA ALA A 292 0.35 18.35 10.81
C ALA A 292 0.47 18.37 9.27
N LEU A 293 -0.66 18.37 8.54
CA LEU A 293 -0.65 18.42 7.08
C LEU A 293 -0.15 19.77 6.55
N PHE A 294 -0.55 20.88 7.16
CA PHE A 294 -0.07 22.18 6.70
C PHE A 294 1.37 22.48 7.14
N GLU A 295 1.83 21.96 8.28
CA GLU A 295 3.26 21.94 8.64
C GLU A 295 4.06 21.18 7.58
N LEU A 296 3.61 19.97 7.22
CA LEU A 296 4.24 19.16 6.18
C LEU A 296 4.34 19.92 4.85
N ILE A 297 3.25 20.50 4.35
CA ILE A 297 3.23 21.25 3.08
C ILE A 297 4.15 22.48 3.13
N ASN A 298 4.26 23.12 4.29
CA ASN A 298 5.12 24.27 4.49
C ASN A 298 6.61 23.86 4.41
N ASP A 299 6.99 22.82 5.14
CA ASP A 299 8.38 22.37 5.29
C ASP A 299 8.95 21.73 4.01
N LEU A 300 8.08 21.12 3.19
CA LEU A 300 8.50 20.52 1.91
C LEU A 300 9.09 21.55 0.95
N LYS A 301 10.36 21.36 0.59
CA LYS A 301 11.06 22.14 -0.43
C LYS A 301 10.66 21.62 -1.82
N ALA A 302 9.59 22.16 -2.39
CA ALA A 302 9.13 21.72 -3.70
C ALA A 302 8.55 22.85 -4.56
N ARG A 303 8.69 22.76 -5.88
CA ARG A 303 8.05 23.72 -6.80
C ARG A 303 6.56 23.44 -6.96
N VAL A 304 6.19 22.17 -7.18
CA VAL A 304 4.80 21.76 -7.34
C VAL A 304 4.44 20.71 -6.28
N ILE A 305 3.32 20.90 -5.59
CA ILE A 305 2.73 19.90 -4.70
C ILE A 305 1.41 19.43 -5.30
N LEU A 306 1.29 18.11 -5.46
CA LEU A 306 0.09 17.40 -5.86
C LEU A 306 -0.50 16.71 -4.64
N LEU A 307 -1.57 17.26 -4.08
CA LEU A 307 -2.25 16.70 -2.92
C LEU A 307 -3.57 16.03 -3.33
N SER A 308 -3.61 14.71 -3.24
CA SER A 308 -4.84 13.93 -3.37
C SER A 308 -5.52 13.86 -2.01
N TYR A 309 -6.80 14.22 -1.95
CA TYR A 309 -7.56 14.17 -0.71
C TYR A 309 -9.03 13.85 -0.96
N ASN A 310 -9.61 13.06 -0.06
CA ASN A 310 -11.02 12.72 -0.12
C ASN A 310 -11.87 13.83 0.52
N CYS A 311 -12.97 14.21 -0.13
CA CYS A 311 -13.86 15.27 0.36
C CYS A 311 -14.50 15.00 1.74
N GLU A 312 -14.59 13.73 2.17
CA GLU A 312 -15.09 13.34 3.49
C GLU A 312 -14.01 13.37 4.59
N GLY A 313 -12.79 13.78 4.26
CA GLY A 313 -11.69 13.81 5.21
C GLY A 313 -11.85 14.83 6.34
N PHE A 314 -10.89 14.77 7.28
CA PHE A 314 -10.82 15.69 8.42
C PHE A 314 -10.68 17.15 7.99
N VAL A 315 -9.91 17.44 6.95
CA VAL A 315 -9.70 18.80 6.44
C VAL A 315 -10.72 19.14 5.37
N LYS A 316 -11.41 20.27 5.51
CA LYS A 316 -12.45 20.71 4.58
C LYS A 316 -11.87 21.52 3.41
N LYS A 317 -12.57 21.51 2.28
CA LYS A 317 -12.16 22.17 1.02
C LYS A 317 -11.87 23.66 1.22
N GLU A 318 -12.71 24.34 1.99
CA GLU A 318 -12.59 25.77 2.27
C GLU A 318 -11.28 26.08 3.02
N ILE A 319 -10.88 25.19 3.93
CA ILE A 319 -9.63 25.30 4.68
C ILE A 319 -8.44 25.09 3.75
N PHE A 320 -8.48 24.09 2.86
CA PHE A 320 -7.43 23.92 1.85
C PHE A 320 -7.29 25.14 0.95
N LEU A 321 -8.39 25.66 0.41
CA LEU A 321 -8.36 26.86 -0.43
C LEU A 321 -7.77 28.06 0.31
N LYS A 322 -8.15 28.27 1.58
CA LYS A 322 -7.65 29.36 2.41
C LYS A 322 -6.16 29.22 2.75
N ARG A 323 -5.70 28.02 3.11
CA ARG A 323 -4.33 27.80 3.60
C ARG A 323 -3.32 27.56 2.49
N LEU A 324 -3.72 26.95 1.37
CA LEU A 324 -2.81 26.73 0.24
C LEU A 324 -2.58 28.01 -0.56
N SER A 325 -3.57 28.91 -0.62
CA SER A 325 -3.42 30.21 -1.31
C SER A 325 -2.37 31.12 -0.68
N THR A 326 -2.09 30.96 0.62
CA THR A 326 -1.01 31.70 1.30
C THR A 326 0.39 31.18 0.95
N LEU A 327 0.48 29.98 0.37
CA LEU A 327 1.76 29.33 0.03
C LEU A 327 2.10 29.42 -1.46
N GLY A 328 1.13 29.82 -2.29
CA GLY A 328 1.32 30.01 -3.73
C GLY A 328 0.03 29.84 -4.54
N LYS A 329 0.16 29.64 -5.85
CA LYS A 329 -0.98 29.50 -6.76
C LYS A 329 -1.56 28.10 -6.63
N CYS A 330 -2.79 28.01 -6.12
CA CYS A 330 -3.50 26.74 -5.96
C CYS A 330 -4.65 26.61 -6.97
N ARG A 331 -4.76 25.42 -7.58
CA ARG A 331 -5.87 25.02 -8.45
C ARG A 331 -6.36 23.63 -8.05
N ILE A 332 -7.65 23.37 -8.23
CA ILE A 332 -8.29 22.11 -7.85
C ILE A 332 -8.83 21.42 -9.09
N LEU A 333 -8.53 20.13 -9.23
CA LEU A 333 -9.23 19.22 -10.12
C LEU A 333 -10.13 18.32 -9.27
N GLU A 334 -11.32 17.98 -9.77
CA GLU A 334 -12.24 17.06 -9.10
C GLU A 334 -12.67 15.95 -10.04
N GLN A 335 -12.83 14.73 -9.50
CA GLN A 335 -13.36 13.59 -10.24
C GLN A 335 -14.30 12.76 -9.36
N LYS A 336 -15.44 12.34 -9.92
CA LYS A 336 -16.37 11.41 -9.25
C LYS A 336 -15.72 10.04 -9.09
N TYR A 337 -15.85 9.45 -7.90
CA TYR A 337 -15.32 8.14 -7.52
C TYR A 337 -16.34 7.34 -6.70
N ASN A 338 -16.30 6.01 -6.78
CA ASN A 338 -17.27 5.15 -6.07
C ASN A 338 -16.93 5.04 -4.57
N THR A 339 -17.94 5.09 -3.69
CA THR A 339 -17.74 4.84 -2.25
C THR A 339 -17.26 3.42 -1.96
N PHE A 340 -16.41 3.27 -0.95
CA PHE A 340 -16.00 1.95 -0.44
C PHE A 340 -17.20 1.23 0.20
N ARG A 341 -17.60 0.09 -0.39
CA ARG A 341 -18.88 -0.59 -0.10
C ARG A 341 -18.84 -1.63 1.03
N ALA A 342 -17.73 -1.78 1.77
CA ALA A 342 -17.65 -2.80 2.84
C ALA A 342 -17.91 -2.27 4.26
N SER A 343 -18.49 -1.07 4.40
CA SER A 343 -18.88 -0.51 5.71
C SER A 343 -20.32 -0.92 6.08
N ARG A 344 -20.58 -1.14 7.38
CA ARG A 344 -21.91 -1.46 7.92
C ARG A 344 -22.94 -0.32 7.77
N ASN A 345 -22.47 0.92 7.51
CA ASN A 345 -23.31 2.13 7.44
C ASN A 345 -23.47 2.65 6.00
N LEU A 346 -24.01 1.83 5.10
CA LEU A 346 -24.22 2.23 3.70
C LEU A 346 -25.52 3.01 3.44
N LYS A 347 -26.54 2.85 4.30
CA LYS A 347 -27.90 3.36 4.01
C LYS A 347 -28.00 4.89 3.87
N ASN A 348 -27.06 5.65 4.42
CA ASN A 348 -27.06 7.13 4.41
C ASN A 348 -25.81 7.76 3.75
N ARG A 349 -25.00 6.99 3.02
CA ARG A 349 -23.76 7.52 2.41
C ARG A 349 -23.94 7.70 0.91
N ASN A 350 -23.50 8.83 0.37
CA ASN A 350 -23.56 9.09 -1.07
C ASN A 350 -22.87 7.98 -1.86
N ILE A 351 -23.47 7.55 -2.97
CA ILE A 351 -22.93 6.45 -3.80
C ILE A 351 -21.64 6.88 -4.52
N HIS A 352 -21.47 8.20 -4.73
CA HIS A 352 -20.31 8.80 -5.34
C HIS A 352 -19.68 9.83 -4.40
N LEU A 353 -18.35 9.74 -4.21
CA LEU A 353 -17.52 10.77 -3.59
C LEU A 353 -16.77 11.54 -4.67
N HIS A 354 -16.24 12.69 -4.30
CA HIS A 354 -15.31 13.43 -5.14
C HIS A 354 -13.89 13.24 -4.60
N GLU A 355 -13.02 12.68 -5.43
CA GLU A 355 -11.58 12.80 -5.21
C GLU A 355 -11.16 14.19 -5.65
N GLN A 356 -10.42 14.89 -4.79
CA GLN A 356 -9.91 16.23 -5.04
C GLN A 356 -8.40 16.16 -5.20
N LEU A 357 -7.90 16.69 -6.31
CA LEU A 357 -6.47 16.88 -6.53
C LEU A 357 -6.17 18.37 -6.48
N TYR A 358 -5.56 18.80 -5.37
CA TYR A 358 -5.05 20.15 -5.19
C TYR A 358 -3.66 20.21 -5.84
N ILE A 359 -3.46 21.19 -6.71
CA ILE A 359 -2.19 21.43 -7.39
C ILE A 359 -1.72 22.80 -6.90
N LEU A 360 -0.74 22.79 -6.00
CA LEU A 360 -0.12 24.00 -5.48
C LEU A 360 1.21 24.23 -6.21
N VAL A 361 1.37 25.40 -6.82
CA VAL A 361 2.65 25.92 -7.27
C VAL A 361 3.16 26.85 -6.18
N LYS A 362 4.17 26.42 -5.41
CA LYS A 362 4.74 27.22 -4.32
C LYS A 362 5.49 28.42 -4.89
N ASN A 363 5.43 29.55 -4.17
CA ASN A 363 6.07 30.81 -4.56
C ASN A 363 7.56 30.63 -4.86
#